data_AF-A0AAW5TIV3-F1
#
_entry.id   AF-A0AAW5TIV3-F1
#
_cell.length_a   1.000
_cell.length_b   1.000
_cell.length_c   1.000
_cell.angle_alpha   90.00
_cell.angle_beta   90.00
_cell.angle_gamma   90.00
#
_symmetry.space_group_name_H-M   'P 1'
#
loop_
_entity.id
_entity.type
_entity.pdbx_description
1 polymer ?
#
loop_
_entity_poly.entity_id
_entity_poly.type
_entity_poly.pdbx_seq_one_letter_code
_entity_poly.pdbx_strand_id
1 'polypeptide(L)'
;MKISDITVYKVKPRWIFVKISTDEGIDGWGEMISGTKTETVVAGAYEIGNRLIGRNPFEIERLFQEMHRSFFRGGPINGTIVSGLEMALWDIKGKAFNVPVYELLGGAARDNIKVYSWIGGDRPSEVAEQAQDRFDRGFTAVKMNA
;
A
#
# COMPACT_ATOMS: atom_id res chain seq x y z
N MET A 1 21.82 7.24 -4.32
CA MET A 1 20.45 7.52 -3.85
C MET A 1 20.33 7.25 -2.36
N LYS A 2 19.83 8.24 -1.63
CA LYS A 2 19.49 8.17 -0.21
C LYS A 2 18.10 8.72 0.01
N ILE A 3 17.40 8.18 1.00
CA ILE A 3 16.12 8.72 1.46
C ILE A 3 16.36 10.09 2.12
N SER A 4 15.63 11.11 1.68
CA SER A 4 15.80 12.50 2.13
C SER A 4 14.64 12.98 3.00
N ASP A 5 13.42 12.47 2.79
CA ASP A 5 12.23 12.90 3.51
C ASP A 5 11.16 11.81 3.59
N ILE A 6 10.34 11.87 4.65
CA ILE A 6 9.13 11.06 4.82
C ILE A 6 7.96 12.02 5.07
N THR A 7 6.95 11.99 4.20
CA THR A 7 5.73 12.78 4.36
C THR A 7 4.51 11.86 4.39
N VAL A 8 3.63 12.04 5.38
CA VAL A 8 2.39 11.26 5.52
C VAL A 8 1.16 12.14 5.25
N TYR A 9 0.27 11.67 4.38
CA TYR A 9 -0.96 12.34 3.98
C TYR A 9 -2.18 11.62 4.54
N LYS A 10 -3.00 12.35 5.32
CA LYS A 10 -4.31 11.89 5.77
C LYS A 10 -5.37 12.32 4.76
N VAL A 11 -6.06 11.36 4.15
CA VAL A 11 -7.07 11.62 3.11
C VAL A 11 -8.42 11.04 3.53
N LYS A 12 -9.47 11.86 3.46
CA LYS A 12 -10.84 11.41 3.76
C LYS A 12 -11.29 10.35 2.73
N PRO A 13 -12.07 9.33 3.12
CA PRO A 13 -12.65 9.17 4.45
C PRO A 13 -11.68 8.56 5.48
N ARG A 14 -10.78 7.65 5.08
CA ARG A 14 -9.93 6.85 5.99
C ARG A 14 -8.58 6.41 5.38
N TRP A 15 -8.12 7.10 4.35
CA TRP A 15 -6.87 6.76 3.66
C TRP A 15 -5.68 7.44 4.31
N ILE A 16 -4.55 6.75 4.25
CA ILE A 16 -3.26 7.24 4.75
C ILE A 16 -2.23 6.88 3.69
N PHE A 17 -1.67 7.90 3.04
CA PHE A 17 -0.57 7.69 2.10
C PHE A 17 0.75 8.12 2.73
N VAL A 18 1.82 7.44 2.36
CA VAL A 18 3.19 7.86 2.67
C VAL A 18 3.92 8.15 1.37
N LYS A 19 4.67 9.24 1.37
CA LYS A 19 5.63 9.58 0.33
C LYS A 19 7.02 9.53 0.92
N ILE A 20 7.90 8.73 0.32
CA ILE A 20 9.33 8.70 0.62
C ILE A 20 10.04 9.42 -0.50
N SER A 21 10.74 10.51 -0.17
CA SER A 21 11.51 11.29 -1.14
C SER A 21 12.98 10.91 -1.08
N THR A 22 13.70 11.04 -2.20
CA THR A 22 15.15 10.76 -2.27
C THR A 22 15.97 12.00 -2.62
N ASP A 23 17.27 11.95 -2.38
CA ASP A 23 18.24 13.00 -2.77
C ASP A 23 18.44 13.13 -4.29
N GLU A 24 17.95 12.17 -5.07
CA GLU A 24 17.98 12.15 -6.53
C GLU A 24 16.63 12.56 -7.16
N GLY A 25 15.67 13.03 -6.35
CA GLY A 25 14.37 13.53 -6.83
C GLY A 25 13.38 12.45 -7.25
N ILE A 26 13.63 11.18 -6.90
CA ILE A 26 12.68 10.08 -7.10
C ILE A 26 11.84 9.90 -5.83
N ASP A 27 10.52 9.99 -5.99
CA ASP A 27 9.55 9.80 -4.91
C ASP A 27 8.85 8.44 -5.03
N GLY A 28 8.71 7.74 -3.91
CA GLY A 28 7.94 6.51 -3.75
C GLY A 28 6.66 6.72 -2.96
N TRP A 29 5.60 6.02 -3.32
CA TRP A 29 4.31 6.08 -2.67
C TRP A 29 3.88 4.72 -2.11
N GLY A 30 3.27 4.76 -0.93
CA GLY A 30 2.65 3.60 -0.30
C GLY A 30 1.40 3.97 0.47
N GLU A 31 0.61 2.96 0.82
CA GLU A 31 -0.69 3.13 1.50
C GLU A 31 -0.74 2.37 2.84
N MET A 32 -1.31 3.00 3.87
CA MET A 32 -1.34 2.52 5.26
C MET A 32 -2.77 2.46 5.82
N ILE A 33 -3.65 1.64 5.24
CA ILE A 33 -5.05 1.56 5.70
C ILE A 33 -5.15 0.91 7.09
N SER A 34 -5.64 1.66 8.09
CA SER A 34 -5.87 1.14 9.45
C SER A 34 -7.33 1.16 9.92
N GLY A 35 -8.25 1.60 9.05
CA GLY A 35 -9.68 1.72 9.36
C GLY A 35 -9.96 2.85 10.35
N THR A 36 -9.76 2.62 11.65
CA THR A 36 -10.15 3.53 12.75
C THR A 36 -8.98 3.99 13.61
N LYS A 37 -7.74 3.64 13.26
CA LYS A 37 -6.52 3.92 14.05
C LYS A 37 -5.58 4.89 13.33
N THR A 38 -6.15 5.86 12.60
CA THR A 38 -5.40 6.79 11.74
C THR A 38 -4.24 7.48 12.45
N GLU A 39 -4.50 8.15 13.57
CA GLU A 39 -3.45 8.93 14.24
C GLU A 39 -2.35 8.03 14.83
N THR A 40 -2.70 6.83 15.31
CA THR A 40 -1.71 5.84 15.77
C THR A 40 -0.79 5.40 14.63
N VAL A 41 -1.35 5.13 13.45
CA VAL A 41 -0.56 4.76 12.27
C VAL A 41 0.31 5.91 11.78
N VAL A 42 -0.21 7.13 11.76
CA VAL A 42 0.55 8.32 11.32
C VAL A 42 1.72 8.58 12.25
N ALA A 43 1.52 8.54 13.57
CA ALA A 43 2.60 8.72 14.53
C ALA A 43 3.67 7.63 14.38
N GLY A 44 3.25 6.36 14.28
CA GLY A 44 4.17 5.24 14.09
C GLY A 44 4.89 5.28 12.73
N ALA A 45 4.25 5.80 11.69
CA ALA A 45 4.87 5.99 10.37
C ALA A 45 6.03 6.98 10.42
N TYR A 46 5.90 8.09 11.15
CA TYR A 46 7.03 9.00 11.37
C TYR A 46 8.09 8.38 12.29
N GLU A 47 7.70 7.70 13.37
CA GLU A 47 8.65 7.06 14.29
C GLU A 47 9.55 6.03 13.58
N ILE A 48 8.95 5.18 12.75
CA ILE A 48 9.68 4.16 11.98
C ILE A 48 10.35 4.78 10.76
N GLY A 49 9.63 5.60 9.99
CA GLY A 49 10.10 6.19 8.74
C GLY A 49 11.30 7.11 8.92
N ASN A 50 11.37 7.90 10.01
CA ASN A 50 12.50 8.78 10.27
C ASN A 50 13.83 8.03 10.44
N ARG A 51 13.78 6.74 10.80
CA ARG A 51 14.98 5.89 10.88
C ARG A 51 15.52 5.46 9.51
N LEU A 52 14.74 5.68 8.45
CA LEU A 52 15.12 5.39 7.06
C LEU A 52 15.87 6.57 6.41
N ILE A 53 15.79 7.78 6.96
CA ILE A 53 16.48 8.95 6.41
C ILE A 53 17.99 8.69 6.31
N GLY A 54 18.59 9.05 5.17
CA GLY A 54 19.99 8.83 4.86
C GLY A 54 20.35 7.41 4.43
N ARG A 55 19.41 6.46 4.49
CA ARG A 55 19.61 5.06 4.04
C ARG A 55 19.40 4.94 2.54
N ASN A 56 20.01 3.90 1.95
CA ASN A 56 19.81 3.55 0.55
C ASN A 56 18.44 2.86 0.37
N PRO A 57 17.50 3.43 -0.43
CA PRO A 57 16.16 2.86 -0.58
C PRO A 57 16.14 1.50 -1.29
N PHE A 58 17.21 1.11 -1.98
CA PHE A 58 17.28 -0.19 -2.66
C PHE A 58 17.51 -1.37 -1.72
N GLU A 59 17.87 -1.11 -0.45
CA GLU A 59 18.09 -2.11 0.59
C GLU A 59 16.77 -2.66 1.18
N ILE A 60 15.74 -2.79 0.34
CA ILE A 60 14.33 -3.06 0.73
C ILE A 60 14.22 -4.18 1.75
N GLU A 61 14.77 -5.37 1.48
CA GLU A 61 14.68 -6.52 2.39
C GLU A 61 15.31 -6.23 3.75
N ARG A 62 16.48 -5.57 3.78
CA ARG A 62 17.13 -5.19 5.05
C ARG A 62 16.29 -4.19 5.82
N LEU A 63 15.79 -3.14 5.17
CA LEU A 63 14.94 -2.14 5.80
C LEU A 63 13.64 -2.77 6.30
N PHE A 64 13.01 -3.64 5.50
CA PHE A 64 11.85 -4.42 5.90
C PHE A 64 12.14 -5.27 7.15
N GLN A 65 13.23 -6.04 7.18
CA GLN A 65 13.57 -6.86 8.34
C GLN A 65 13.87 -6.01 9.59
N GLU A 66 14.55 -4.86 9.44
CA GLU A 66 14.80 -3.93 10.55
C GLU A 66 13.49 -3.35 11.13
N MET A 67 12.52 -2.99 10.28
CA MET A 67 11.22 -2.46 10.72
C MET A 67 10.29 -3.56 11.28
N HIS A 68 10.25 -4.72 10.63
CA HIS A 68 9.38 -5.83 10.99
C HIS A 68 9.84 -6.54 12.27
N ARG A 69 11.15 -6.76 12.43
CA ARG A 69 11.74 -7.47 13.58
C ARG A 69 12.02 -6.54 14.77
N SER A 70 11.09 -5.62 15.06
CA SER A 70 11.10 -4.86 16.30
C SER A 70 10.99 -5.78 17.53
N PHE A 71 11.24 -5.22 18.73
CA PHE A 71 11.23 -5.98 19.99
C PHE A 71 9.94 -6.80 20.17
N PHE A 72 8.79 -6.19 19.86
CA PHE A 72 7.50 -6.89 19.72
C PHE A 72 7.09 -6.91 18.25
N ARG A 73 7.04 -8.11 17.66
CA ARG A 73 6.89 -8.30 16.22
C ARG A 73 5.43 -8.18 15.78
N GLY A 74 5.23 -7.50 14.66
CA GLY A 74 3.95 -7.49 13.93
C GLY A 74 2.81 -6.78 14.68
N GLY A 75 1.60 -7.33 14.52
CA GLY A 75 0.36 -6.68 14.93
C GLY A 75 -0.20 -5.73 13.87
N PRO A 76 -1.50 -5.39 13.96
CA PRO A 76 -2.21 -4.69 12.90
C PRO A 76 -1.65 -3.29 12.63
N ILE A 77 -1.19 -2.58 13.67
CA ILE A 77 -0.63 -1.23 13.53
C ILE A 77 0.75 -1.29 12.88
N ASN A 78 1.69 -2.06 13.44
CA ASN A 78 3.04 -2.14 12.90
C ASN A 78 3.04 -2.72 11.48
N GLY A 79 2.27 -3.79 11.23
CA GLY A 79 2.15 -4.38 9.89
C GLY A 79 1.63 -3.39 8.85
N THR A 80 0.66 -2.55 9.20
CA THR A 80 0.15 -1.49 8.33
C THR A 80 1.21 -0.46 7.99
N ILE A 81 1.98 0.00 8.98
CA ILE A 81 3.04 0.99 8.79
C ILE A 81 4.17 0.42 7.93
N VAL A 82 4.65 -0.78 8.28
CA VAL A 82 5.74 -1.45 7.55
C VAL A 82 5.35 -1.69 6.09
N SER A 83 4.12 -2.14 5.83
CA SER A 83 3.60 -2.34 4.47
C SER A 83 3.62 -1.04 3.66
N GLY A 84 3.13 0.07 4.21
CA GLY A 84 3.14 1.37 3.53
C GLY A 84 4.55 1.85 3.17
N LEU A 85 5.49 1.73 4.11
CA LEU A 85 6.89 2.12 3.86
C LEU A 85 7.55 1.23 2.82
N GLU A 86 7.36 -0.09 2.89
CA GLU A 86 7.95 -1.05 1.97
C GLU A 86 7.41 -0.91 0.54
N MET A 87 6.11 -0.67 0.37
CA MET A 87 5.52 -0.34 -0.94
C MET A 87 6.17 0.89 -1.57
N ALA A 88 6.39 1.95 -0.80
CA ALA A 88 7.05 3.16 -1.29
C ALA A 88 8.51 2.90 -1.73
N LEU A 89 9.22 2.02 -1.03
CA LEU A 89 10.58 1.62 -1.43
C LEU A 89 10.59 0.83 -2.75
N TRP A 90 9.60 -0.05 -2.97
CA TRP A 90 9.45 -0.73 -4.26
C TRP A 90 9.07 0.22 -5.38
N ASP A 91 8.21 1.19 -5.13
CA ASP A 91 7.84 2.23 -6.09
C ASP A 91 9.07 3.06 -6.50
N ILE A 92 9.92 3.49 -5.54
CA ILE A 92 11.22 4.12 -5.83
C ILE A 92 12.07 3.23 -6.74
N LYS A 93 12.19 1.93 -6.40
CA LYS A 93 13.02 1.01 -7.17
C LYS A 93 12.51 0.84 -8.61
N GLY A 94 11.20 0.63 -8.79
CA GLY A 94 10.58 0.55 -10.12
C GLY A 94 10.83 1.81 -10.95
N LYS A 95 10.60 2.99 -10.38
CA LYS A 95 10.86 4.29 -11.03
C LYS A 95 12.34 4.48 -11.37
N ALA A 96 13.24 4.16 -10.46
CA ALA A 96 14.68 4.32 -10.68
C ALA A 96 15.22 3.41 -11.79
N PHE A 97 14.67 2.20 -11.93
CA PHE A 97 15.01 1.29 -13.03
C PHE A 97 14.14 1.48 -14.28
N ASN A 98 13.17 2.42 -14.24
CA ASN A 98 12.20 2.66 -15.30
C ASN A 98 11.46 1.40 -15.76
N VAL A 99 11.05 0.56 -14.80
CA VAL A 99 10.29 -0.66 -15.04
C VAL A 99 9.14 -0.78 -14.04
N PRO A 100 8.02 -1.44 -14.40
CA PRO A 100 7.00 -1.76 -13.42
C PRO A 100 7.54 -2.75 -12.39
N VAL A 101 7.06 -2.67 -11.14
CA VAL A 101 7.59 -3.49 -10.02
C VAL A 101 7.52 -4.99 -10.31
N TYR A 102 6.51 -5.47 -11.05
CA TYR A 102 6.40 -6.90 -11.35
C TYR A 102 7.57 -7.44 -12.21
N GLU A 103 8.21 -6.61 -13.03
CA GLU A 103 9.41 -7.01 -13.78
C GLU A 103 10.58 -7.30 -12.84
N LEU A 104 10.71 -6.51 -11.76
CA LEU A 104 11.70 -6.75 -10.71
C LEU A 104 11.40 -8.01 -9.89
N LEU A 105 10.15 -8.49 -9.90
CA LEU A 105 9.70 -9.70 -9.20
C LEU A 105 9.74 -10.95 -10.09
N GLY A 106 10.35 -10.88 -11.27
CA GLY A 106 10.52 -12.01 -12.19
C GLY A 106 9.64 -11.99 -13.43
N GLY A 107 8.95 -10.87 -13.71
CA GLY A 107 8.18 -10.67 -14.93
C GLY A 107 6.73 -11.14 -14.83
N ALA A 108 5.95 -10.88 -15.88
CA ALA A 108 4.54 -11.22 -15.93
C ALA A 108 4.32 -12.75 -16.04
N ALA A 109 3.56 -13.32 -15.10
CA ALA A 109 3.10 -14.71 -15.17
C ALA A 109 1.75 -14.88 -15.90
N ARG A 110 1.14 -13.77 -16.33
CA ARG A 110 -0.17 -13.69 -17.00
C ARG A 110 -0.36 -12.30 -17.62
N ASP A 111 -1.19 -12.21 -18.65
CA ASP A 111 -1.47 -10.93 -19.34
C ASP A 111 -2.50 -10.05 -18.63
N ASN A 112 -3.39 -10.66 -17.83
CA ASN A 112 -4.42 -9.95 -17.09
C ASN A 112 -4.75 -10.64 -15.75
N ILE A 113 -5.32 -9.87 -14.82
CA ILE A 113 -5.78 -10.35 -13.52
C ILE A 113 -7.30 -10.18 -13.47
N LYS A 114 -8.03 -11.27 -13.22
CA LYS A 114 -9.47 -11.23 -12.99
C LYS A 114 -9.76 -10.52 -11.66
N VAL A 115 -10.63 -9.52 -11.68
CA VAL A 115 -11.07 -8.76 -10.49
C VAL A 115 -12.53 -9.06 -10.15
N TYR A 116 -12.91 -8.79 -8.90
CA TYR A 116 -14.30 -8.81 -8.43
C TYR A 116 -14.66 -7.46 -7.84
N SER A 117 -15.95 -7.10 -7.84
CA SER A 117 -16.44 -5.89 -7.17
C SER A 117 -17.26 -6.24 -5.94
N TRP A 118 -17.16 -5.40 -4.91
CA TRP A 118 -18.18 -5.42 -3.85
C TRP A 118 -19.50 -4.88 -4.39
N ILE A 119 -20.60 -5.46 -3.91
CA ILE A 119 -21.99 -5.03 -4.10
C ILE A 119 -22.67 -4.97 -2.73
N GLY A 120 -23.63 -4.06 -2.59
CA GLY A 120 -24.41 -3.91 -1.37
C GLY A 120 -25.86 -3.54 -1.64
N GLY A 121 -26.58 -3.26 -0.56
CA GLY A 121 -28.00 -2.98 -0.57
C GLY A 121 -28.60 -3.40 0.77
N ASP A 122 -29.55 -2.64 1.28
CA ASP A 122 -30.24 -2.97 2.54
C ASP A 122 -31.30 -4.06 2.31
N ARG A 123 -31.71 -4.27 1.05
CA ARG A 123 -32.69 -5.29 0.64
C ARG A 123 -32.11 -6.22 -0.43
N PRO A 124 -32.56 -7.49 -0.50
CA PRO A 124 -32.14 -8.43 -1.54
C PRO A 124 -32.35 -7.91 -2.98
N SER A 125 -33.40 -7.12 -3.22
CA SER A 125 -33.66 -6.51 -4.53
C SER A 125 -32.55 -5.52 -4.94
N GLU A 126 -32.09 -4.68 -4.01
CA GLU A 126 -31.02 -3.72 -4.26
C GLU A 126 -29.67 -4.42 -4.50
N VAL A 127 -29.42 -5.52 -3.78
CA VAL A 127 -28.23 -6.35 -4.02
C VAL A 127 -28.28 -6.98 -5.41
N ALA A 128 -29.45 -7.44 -5.86
CA ALA A 128 -29.64 -7.98 -7.21
C ALA A 128 -29.43 -6.90 -8.30
N GLU A 129 -29.95 -5.69 -8.08
CA GLU A 129 -29.72 -4.53 -8.96
C GLU A 129 -28.22 -4.19 -9.06
N GLN A 130 -27.50 -4.14 -7.93
CA GLN A 130 -26.05 -3.91 -7.96
C GLN A 130 -25.30 -5.05 -8.63
N ALA A 131 -25.71 -6.31 -8.43
CA ALA A 131 -25.10 -7.44 -9.12
C ALA A 131 -25.24 -7.33 -10.64
N GLN A 132 -26.43 -6.94 -11.11
CA GLN A 132 -26.69 -6.71 -12.53
C GLN A 132 -25.83 -5.56 -13.07
N ASP A 133 -25.74 -4.43 -12.35
CA ASP A 133 -24.85 -3.32 -12.76
C ASP A 133 -23.39 -3.77 -12.89
N ARG A 134 -22.86 -4.57 -11.95
CA ARG A 134 -21.48 -5.07 -12.06
C ARG A 134 -21.33 -6.02 -13.25
N PHE A 135 -22.32 -6.88 -13.50
CA PHE A 135 -22.31 -7.76 -14.66
C PHE A 135 -22.28 -6.97 -15.97
N ASP A 136 -23.11 -5.93 -16.10
CA ASP A 136 -23.16 -5.06 -17.29
C ASP A 136 -21.84 -4.30 -17.51
N ARG A 137 -21.07 -4.05 -16.44
CA ARG A 137 -19.71 -3.48 -16.48
C ARG A 137 -18.61 -4.53 -16.75
N GLY A 138 -18.97 -5.78 -17.02
CA GLY A 138 -18.06 -6.87 -17.37
C GLY A 138 -17.49 -7.65 -16.19
N PHE A 139 -17.95 -7.41 -14.96
CA PHE A 139 -17.54 -8.25 -13.84
C PHE A 139 -18.22 -9.62 -13.94
N THR A 140 -17.41 -10.67 -13.76
CA THR A 140 -17.90 -12.05 -13.70
C THR A 140 -17.80 -12.65 -12.30
N ALA A 141 -17.49 -11.81 -11.30
CA ALA A 141 -17.46 -12.15 -9.89
C ALA A 141 -17.81 -10.93 -9.04
N VAL A 142 -18.61 -11.14 -8.00
CA VAL A 142 -19.01 -10.11 -7.03
C VAL A 142 -18.87 -10.64 -5.60
N LYS A 143 -18.69 -9.73 -4.63
CA LYS A 143 -18.72 -10.01 -3.19
C LYS A 143 -19.83 -9.21 -2.54
N MET A 144 -20.68 -9.87 -1.76
CA MET A 144 -21.73 -9.24 -0.97
C MET A 144 -21.49 -9.46 0.53
N ASN A 145 -22.17 -8.70 1.38
CA ASN A 145 -22.24 -8.99 2.81
C ASN A 145 -23.06 -10.27 3.03
N ALA A 146 -22.79 -10.99 4.11
CA ALA A 146 -23.57 -12.17 4.51
C ALA A 146 -24.99 -11.78 4.98
#